data_AF-A0A3D3K1S5-F1
#
_entry.id   AF-A0A3D3K1S5-F1
#
_cell.length_a   1.000
_cell.length_b   1.000
_cell.length_c   1.000
_cell.angle_alpha   90.00
_cell.angle_beta   90.00
_cell.angle_gamma   90.00
#
_symmetry.space_group_name_H-M   'P 1'
#
loop_
_entity.id
_entity.type
_entity.pdbx_description
1 polymer ?
#
loop_
_entity_poly.entity_id
_entity_poly.type
_entity_poly.pdbx_seq_one_letter_code
_entity_poly.pdbx_strand_id
1 'polypeptide(L)'
;NEVAKHAKEIETFLENFEFRNALSSLMNLARFGNQYLQTEEPWKTIKENPEKAANSLFVAAQIAAGLAQISEPFMPFSSEKLLNMFNVSQMNWRDIENQKILVKTGHQINPSELLFSKIEDETIDFQIQKLENTKLSNAKTNPNATPMKDEIQFDDFTKIDLRT
;
A
#
# COMPACT_ATOMS: atom_id res chain seq x y z
N ASN A 1 -3.32 5.54 -22.16
CA ASN A 1 -2.77 4.45 -21.32
C ASN A 1 -2.99 4.90 -19.88
N GLU A 2 -4.12 4.53 -19.26
CA GLU A 2 -4.53 5.06 -17.95
C GLU A 2 -3.49 4.79 -16.84
N VAL A 3 -2.79 3.66 -16.91
CA VAL A 3 -1.72 3.32 -15.98
C VAL A 3 -0.61 4.39 -15.97
N ALA A 4 -0.13 4.82 -17.14
CA ALA A 4 0.92 5.83 -17.25
C ALA A 4 0.48 7.20 -16.73
N LYS A 5 -0.79 7.56 -16.98
CA LYS A 5 -1.37 8.82 -16.48
C LYS A 5 -1.40 8.82 -14.95
N HIS A 6 -1.93 7.76 -14.34
CA HIS A 6 -1.99 7.64 -12.89
C HIS A 6 -0.60 7.52 -12.26
N ALA A 7 0.35 6.80 -12.88
CA ALA A 7 1.73 6.73 -12.41
C ALA A 7 2.36 8.14 -12.28
N LYS A 8 2.21 8.97 -13.31
CA LYS A 8 2.71 10.34 -13.33
C LYS A 8 2.04 11.25 -12.29
N GLU A 9 0.72 11.14 -12.14
CA GLU A 9 -0.02 11.87 -11.11
C GLU A 9 0.46 11.49 -9.71
N ILE A 10 0.64 10.19 -9.45
CA ILE A 10 1.11 9.68 -8.16
C ILE A 10 2.55 10.17 -7.91
N GLU A 11 3.44 10.10 -8.89
CA GLU A 11 4.81 10.63 -8.78
C GLU A 11 4.79 12.11 -8.40
N THR A 12 4.00 12.92 -9.13
CA THR A 12 3.86 14.36 -8.86
C THR A 12 3.34 14.63 -7.44
N PHE A 13 2.35 13.88 -6.98
CA PHE A 13 1.83 14.03 -5.62
C PHE A 13 2.85 13.60 -4.56
N LEU A 14 3.61 12.53 -4.80
CA LEU A 14 4.66 12.08 -3.89
C LEU A 14 5.82 13.09 -3.79
N GLU A 15 6.25 13.67 -4.91
CA GLU A 15 7.28 14.73 -4.95
C GLU A 15 6.85 15.98 -4.16
N ASN A 16 5.56 16.28 -4.14
CA ASN A 16 4.98 17.40 -3.40
C ASN A 16 4.55 17.04 -1.95
N PHE A 17 4.90 15.84 -1.46
CA PHE A 17 4.50 15.34 -0.13
C PHE A 17 2.98 15.22 0.08
N GLU A 18 2.19 15.13 -0.98
CA GLU A 18 0.74 14.99 -0.96
C GLU A 18 0.30 13.51 -0.93
N PHE A 19 0.73 12.75 0.08
CA PHE A 19 0.52 11.30 0.17
C PHE A 19 -0.94 10.84 0.06
N ARG A 20 -1.89 11.63 0.60
CA ARG A 20 -3.32 11.32 0.52
C ARG A 20 -3.84 11.42 -0.92
N ASN A 21 -3.39 12.42 -1.66
CA ASN A 21 -3.78 12.61 -3.07
C ASN A 21 -3.15 11.50 -3.92
N ALA A 22 -1.89 11.16 -3.67
CA ALA A 22 -1.19 10.06 -4.32
C ALA A 22 -1.93 8.72 -4.12
N LEU A 23 -2.28 8.37 -2.87
CA LEU A 23 -3.04 7.17 -2.56
C LEU A 23 -4.45 7.18 -3.19
N SER A 24 -5.10 8.34 -3.23
CA SER A 24 -6.40 8.49 -3.88
C SER A 24 -6.31 8.23 -5.39
N SER A 25 -5.26 8.72 -6.06
CA SER A 25 -5.01 8.45 -7.48
C SER A 25 -4.75 6.96 -7.74
N LEU A 26 -3.98 6.28 -6.89
CA LEU A 26 -3.80 4.82 -6.95
C LEU A 26 -5.15 4.09 -6.88
N MET A 27 -6.00 4.46 -5.92
CA MET A 27 -7.33 3.84 -5.75
C MET A 27 -8.27 4.17 -6.91
N ASN A 28 -8.13 5.33 -7.55
CA ASN A 28 -8.89 5.68 -8.75
C ASN A 28 -8.55 4.73 -9.92
N LEU A 29 -7.27 4.39 -10.12
CA LEU A 29 -6.87 3.42 -11.14
C LEU A 29 -7.46 2.03 -10.86
N ALA A 30 -7.47 1.59 -9.59
CA ALA A 30 -8.10 0.33 -9.20
C ALA A 30 -9.61 0.34 -9.49
N ARG A 31 -10.31 1.44 -9.17
CA ARG A 31 -11.73 1.62 -9.50
C ARG A 31 -11.99 1.60 -11.01
N PHE A 32 -11.13 2.25 -11.80
CA PHE A 32 -11.20 2.21 -13.25
C PHE A 32 -11.08 0.79 -13.79
N GLY A 33 -10.12 -0.01 -13.30
CA GLY A 33 -9.97 -1.41 -13.68
C GLY A 33 -11.20 -2.26 -13.40
N ASN A 34 -11.82 -2.06 -12.22
CA ASN A 34 -13.06 -2.75 -11.86
C ASN A 34 -14.23 -2.34 -12.77
N GLN A 35 -14.38 -1.05 -13.05
CA GLN A 35 -15.43 -0.57 -13.96
C GLN A 35 -15.25 -1.12 -15.38
N TYR A 36 -14.02 -1.20 -15.86
CA TYR A 36 -13.69 -1.78 -17.17
C TYR A 36 -14.09 -3.26 -17.24
N LEU A 37 -13.68 -4.08 -16.26
CA LEU A 37 -14.09 -5.48 -16.18
C LEU A 37 -15.61 -5.66 -16.10
N GLN A 38 -16.28 -4.80 -15.34
CA GLN A 38 -17.74 -4.82 -15.21
C GLN A 38 -18.47 -4.44 -16.49
N THR A 39 -17.87 -3.59 -17.32
CA THR A 39 -18.45 -3.16 -18.60
C THR A 39 -18.25 -4.21 -19.69
N GLU A 40 -17.08 -4.84 -19.72
CA GLU A 40 -16.73 -5.85 -20.72
C GLU A 40 -17.29 -7.24 -20.41
N GLU A 41 -17.63 -7.50 -19.15
CA GLU A 41 -18.20 -8.75 -18.63
C GLU A 41 -17.55 -10.01 -19.24
N PRO A 42 -16.21 -10.19 -19.14
CA PRO A 42 -15.49 -11.25 -19.84
C PRO A 42 -16.01 -12.65 -19.49
N TRP A 43 -16.54 -12.86 -18.28
CA TRP A 43 -17.16 -14.11 -17.84
C TRP A 43 -18.45 -14.47 -18.61
N LYS A 44 -19.13 -13.49 -19.22
CA LYS A 44 -20.25 -13.71 -20.15
C LYS A 44 -19.73 -13.77 -21.58
N THR A 45 -18.94 -12.77 -21.99
CA THR A 45 -18.45 -12.58 -23.36
C THR A 45 -17.64 -13.78 -23.85
N ILE A 46 -16.95 -14.51 -22.97
CA ILE A 46 -16.21 -15.73 -23.32
C ILE A 46 -17.08 -16.81 -24.00
N LYS A 47 -18.39 -16.83 -23.73
CA LYS A 47 -19.32 -17.82 -24.30
C LYS A 47 -19.74 -17.48 -25.73
N GLU A 48 -19.71 -16.20 -26.09
CA GLU A 48 -20.18 -15.71 -27.38
C GLU A 48 -19.03 -15.32 -28.32
N ASN A 49 -18.04 -14.61 -27.77
CA ASN A 49 -16.87 -14.14 -28.50
C ASN A 49 -15.61 -14.28 -27.61
N PRO A 50 -14.91 -15.43 -27.70
CA PRO A 50 -13.71 -15.69 -26.91
C PRO A 50 -12.58 -14.69 -27.16
N GLU A 51 -12.44 -14.19 -28.38
CA GLU A 51 -11.39 -13.22 -28.74
C GLU A 51 -11.61 -11.88 -28.05
N LYS A 52 -12.86 -11.41 -28.00
CA LYS A 52 -13.22 -10.19 -27.26
C LYS A 52 -12.94 -10.36 -25.76
N ALA A 53 -13.33 -11.48 -25.17
CA ALA A 53 -13.05 -11.76 -23.76
C ALA A 53 -11.53 -11.81 -23.47
N ALA A 54 -10.74 -12.40 -24.37
CA ALA A 54 -9.28 -12.43 -24.25
C ALA A 54 -8.67 -11.01 -24.30
N ASN A 55 -9.16 -10.15 -25.20
CA ASN A 55 -8.72 -8.75 -25.26
C ASN A 55 -9.06 -7.97 -23.99
N SER A 56 -10.27 -8.14 -23.45
CA SER A 56 -10.68 -7.47 -22.21
C SER A 56 -9.86 -7.97 -21.01
N LEU A 57 -9.59 -9.27 -20.92
CA LEU A 57 -8.71 -9.82 -19.89
C LEU A 57 -7.25 -9.34 -20.05
N PHE A 58 -6.77 -9.19 -21.28
CA PHE A 58 -5.44 -8.64 -21.54
C PHE A 58 -5.33 -7.20 -21.01
N VAL A 59 -6.30 -6.34 -21.31
CA VAL A 59 -6.32 -4.96 -20.78
C VAL A 59 -6.44 -4.94 -19.25
N ALA A 60 -7.27 -5.81 -18.67
CA ALA A 60 -7.38 -5.91 -17.21
C ALA A 60 -6.06 -6.36 -16.56
N ALA A 61 -5.37 -7.34 -17.14
CA ALA A 61 -4.06 -7.79 -16.69
C ALA A 61 -3.02 -6.67 -16.76
N GLN A 62 -3.05 -5.85 -17.82
CA GLN A 62 -2.22 -4.67 -17.95
C GLN A 62 -2.43 -3.66 -16.80
N ILE A 63 -3.69 -3.39 -16.44
CA ILE A 63 -4.03 -2.48 -15.33
C ILE A 63 -3.57 -3.08 -14.00
N ALA A 64 -3.81 -4.37 -13.77
CA ALA A 64 -3.42 -5.05 -12.54
C ALA A 64 -1.89 -5.13 -12.35
N ALA A 65 -1.14 -5.45 -13.40
CA ALA A 65 0.31 -5.39 -13.38
C ALA A 65 0.82 -3.95 -13.16
N GLY A 66 0.15 -2.95 -13.74
CA GLY A 66 0.43 -1.53 -13.48
C GLY A 66 0.26 -1.18 -12.00
N LEU A 67 -0.89 -1.55 -11.41
CA LEU A 67 -1.17 -1.39 -9.98
C LEU A 67 -0.13 -2.08 -9.09
N ALA A 68 0.30 -3.28 -9.46
CA ALA A 68 1.33 -4.01 -8.74
C ALA A 68 2.63 -3.18 -8.64
N GLN A 69 3.05 -2.55 -9.74
CA GLN A 69 4.29 -1.76 -9.78
C GLN A 69 4.18 -0.44 -8.99
N ILE A 70 3.09 0.30 -9.14
CA ILE A 70 2.95 1.65 -8.56
C ILE A 70 2.44 1.65 -7.10
N SER A 71 1.97 0.50 -6.59
CA SER A 71 1.49 0.38 -5.20
C SER A 71 2.61 0.17 -4.18
N GLU A 72 3.83 -0.11 -4.63
CA GLU A 72 5.01 -0.37 -3.79
C GLU A 72 5.26 0.66 -2.66
N PRO A 73 5.21 1.99 -2.89
CA PRO A 73 5.46 2.97 -1.82
C PRO A 73 4.37 3.02 -0.75
N PHE A 74 3.20 2.43 -1.00
CA PHE A 74 2.08 2.38 -0.04
C PHE A 74 1.89 1.01 0.59
N MET A 75 2.09 -0.05 -0.19
CA MET A 75 1.81 -1.44 0.17
C MET A 75 2.87 -2.37 -0.43
N PRO A 76 4.12 -2.36 0.06
CA PRO A 76 5.23 -3.08 -0.55
C PRO A 76 4.99 -4.60 -0.60
N PHE A 77 4.44 -5.18 0.47
CA PHE A 77 4.15 -6.62 0.51
C PHE A 77 3.04 -7.03 -0.46
N SER A 78 2.00 -6.21 -0.62
CA SER A 78 0.91 -6.49 -1.56
C SER A 78 1.35 -6.29 -3.01
N SER A 79 2.19 -5.28 -3.25
CA SER A 79 2.86 -5.05 -4.52
C SER A 79 3.68 -6.28 -4.91
N GLU A 80 4.58 -6.76 -4.04
CA GLU A 80 5.41 -7.94 -4.27
C GLU A 80 4.56 -9.20 -4.56
N LYS A 81 3.50 -9.45 -3.78
CA LYS A 81 2.57 -10.55 -4.04
C LYS A 81 1.92 -10.47 -5.41
N LEU A 82 1.43 -9.29 -5.80
CA LEU A 82 0.84 -9.10 -7.13
C LEU A 82 1.88 -9.29 -8.25
N LEU A 83 3.08 -8.74 -8.10
CA LEU A 83 4.18 -8.94 -9.05
C LEU A 83 4.49 -10.42 -9.22
N ASN A 84 4.51 -11.18 -8.12
CA ASN A 84 4.67 -12.63 -8.16
C ASN A 84 3.51 -13.34 -8.86
N MET A 85 2.24 -12.98 -8.58
CA MET A 85 1.08 -13.55 -9.28
C MET A 85 1.15 -13.31 -10.80
N PHE A 86 1.54 -12.10 -11.22
CA PHE A 86 1.70 -11.79 -12.63
C PHE A 86 3.03 -12.28 -13.22
N ASN A 87 3.93 -12.85 -12.40
CA ASN A 87 5.24 -13.32 -12.79
C ASN A 87 6.05 -12.23 -13.52
N VAL A 88 6.05 -11.02 -12.98
CA VAL A 88 6.75 -9.85 -13.53
C VAL A 88 7.71 -9.28 -12.49
N SER A 89 8.88 -8.83 -12.94
CA SER A 89 9.84 -8.15 -12.06
C SER A 89 9.42 -6.72 -11.78
N GLN A 90 9.86 -6.17 -10.65
CA GLN A 90 9.72 -4.74 -10.37
C GLN A 90 10.42 -3.91 -11.46
N MET A 91 9.80 -2.80 -11.86
CA MET A 91 10.29 -1.87 -12.87
C MET A 91 10.37 -0.45 -12.29
N ASN A 92 11.21 0.38 -12.88
CA ASN A 92 11.24 1.80 -12.50
C ASN A 92 9.98 2.50 -13.00
N TRP A 93 9.55 3.52 -12.30
CA TRP A 93 8.32 4.24 -12.63
C TRP A 93 8.38 4.90 -14.01
N ARG A 94 9.55 5.41 -14.39
CA ARG A 94 9.81 5.92 -15.75
C ARG A 94 9.62 4.87 -16.85
N ASP A 95 9.93 3.61 -16.56
CA ASP A 95 9.75 2.53 -17.53
C ASP A 95 8.26 2.21 -17.70
N ILE A 96 7.48 2.25 -16.61
CA ILE A 96 6.02 2.05 -16.62
C ILE A 96 5.32 3.11 -17.46
N GLU A 97 5.75 4.37 -17.37
CA GLU A 97 5.17 5.47 -18.17
C GLU A 97 5.36 5.26 -19.67
N ASN A 98 6.55 4.78 -20.05
CA ASN A 98 6.94 4.59 -21.45
C ASN A 98 6.43 3.26 -22.02
N GLN A 99 6.23 2.26 -21.17
CA GLN A 99 5.92 0.90 -21.58
C GLN A 99 4.41 0.68 -21.67
N LYS A 100 3.91 0.52 -22.91
CA LYS A 100 2.50 0.26 -23.16
C LYS A 100 2.05 -1.16 -22.77
N ILE A 101 2.99 -2.12 -22.74
CA ILE A 101 2.71 -3.54 -22.51
C ILE A 101 3.62 -4.05 -21.38
N LEU A 102 3.01 -4.44 -20.27
CA LEU A 102 3.67 -4.87 -19.04
C LEU A 102 3.69 -6.40 -18.97
N VAL A 103 2.60 -7.03 -19.40
CA VAL A 103 2.43 -8.47 -19.57
C VAL A 103 2.34 -8.76 -21.07
N LYS A 104 3.35 -9.44 -21.61
CA LYS A 104 3.39 -9.75 -23.05
C LYS A 104 2.40 -10.88 -23.39
N THR A 105 1.89 -10.90 -24.62
CA THR A 105 1.11 -12.04 -25.12
C THR A 105 1.95 -13.32 -25.07
N GLY A 106 1.37 -14.42 -24.58
CA GLY A 106 2.08 -15.68 -24.37
C GLY A 106 2.84 -15.77 -23.05
N HIS A 107 2.84 -14.72 -22.23
CA HIS A 107 3.39 -14.74 -20.88
C HIS A 107 2.57 -15.64 -19.95
N GLN A 108 3.25 -16.45 -19.15
CA GLN A 108 2.60 -17.31 -18.17
C GLN A 108 2.58 -16.61 -16.80
N ILE A 109 1.37 -16.38 -16.30
CA ILE A 109 1.12 -15.91 -14.94
C ILE A 109 1.16 -17.07 -13.94
N ASN A 110 1.46 -16.74 -12.69
CA ASN A 110 1.44 -17.69 -11.58
C ASN A 110 0.01 -17.86 -11.03
N PRO A 111 -0.24 -18.89 -10.21
CA PRO A 111 -1.53 -19.06 -9.54
C PRO A 111 -1.88 -17.83 -8.71
N SER A 112 -3.14 -17.40 -8.78
CA SER A 112 -3.65 -16.30 -7.98
C SER A 112 -3.86 -16.74 -6.53
N GLU A 113 -3.45 -15.91 -5.58
CA GLU A 113 -3.78 -16.06 -4.15
C GLU A 113 -4.66 -14.90 -3.66
N LEU A 114 -5.23 -15.03 -2.45
CA LEU A 114 -5.99 -13.94 -1.86
C LEU A 114 -5.05 -12.80 -1.47
N LEU A 115 -5.20 -11.64 -2.12
CA LEU A 115 -4.32 -10.48 -1.86
C LEU A 115 -4.59 -9.83 -0.49
N PHE A 116 -5.86 -9.69 -0.13
CA PHE A 116 -6.30 -9.07 1.11
C PHE A 116 -7.30 -9.96 1.83
N SER A 117 -7.01 -10.32 3.08
CA SER A 117 -7.98 -10.95 3.98
C SER A 117 -8.89 -9.90 4.58
N LYS A 118 -10.19 -10.22 4.67
CA LYS A 118 -11.13 -9.39 5.42
C LYS A 118 -10.71 -9.35 6.88
N ILE A 119 -10.79 -8.17 7.49
CA ILE A 119 -10.58 -8.00 8.92
C ILE A 119 -11.94 -8.25 9.58
N GLU A 120 -12.02 -9.29 10.40
CA GLU A 120 -13.23 -9.62 11.15
C GLU A 120 -13.29 -8.83 12.46
N ASP A 121 -14.50 -8.59 12.97
CA ASP A 121 -14.74 -7.79 14.18
C ASP A 121 -13.98 -8.35 15.39
N GLU A 122 -13.89 -9.68 15.52
CA GLU A 122 -13.09 -10.34 16.56
C GLU A 122 -11.61 -9.96 16.51
N THR A 123 -11.06 -9.77 15.32
CA THR A 123 -9.67 -9.33 15.13
C THR A 123 -9.50 -7.88 15.57
N ILE A 124 -10.51 -7.03 15.30
CA ILE A 124 -10.52 -5.63 15.71
C ILE A 124 -10.54 -5.54 17.24
N ASP A 125 -11.48 -6.24 17.88
CA ASP A 125 -11.67 -6.26 19.33
C ASP A 125 -10.41 -6.76 20.05
N PHE A 126 -9.80 -7.83 19.53
CA PHE A 126 -8.54 -8.35 20.06
C PHE A 126 -7.42 -7.29 20.02
N GLN A 127 -7.28 -6.55 18.92
CA GLN A 127 -6.25 -5.51 18.80
C GLN A 127 -6.55 -4.31 19.71
N ILE A 128 -7.82 -3.91 19.85
CA ILE A 128 -8.23 -2.85 20.79
C ILE A 128 -7.89 -3.25 22.22
N GLN A 129 -8.26 -4.46 22.64
CA GLN A 129 -7.97 -4.95 23.98
C GLN A 129 -6.47 -5.03 24.25
N LYS A 130 -5.67 -5.47 23.26
CA LYS A 130 -4.21 -5.46 23.37
C LYS A 130 -3.65 -4.04 23.57
N LEU A 131 -4.17 -3.05 22.84
CA LEU A 131 -3.78 -1.64 22.99
C LEU A 131 -4.17 -1.09 24.38
N GLU A 132 -5.36 -1.41 24.87
CA GLU A 132 -5.79 -1.03 26.22
C GLU A 132 -4.93 -1.67 27.31
N ASN A 133 -4.64 -2.96 27.20
CA ASN A 133 -3.75 -3.67 28.10
C ASN A 133 -2.33 -3.07 28.10
N THR A 134 -1.84 -2.65 26.93
CA THR A 134 -0.54 -1.97 26.80
C THR A 134 -0.56 -0.59 27.45
N LYS A 135 -1.66 0.17 27.32
CA LYS A 135 -1.82 1.45 28.04
C LYS A 135 -1.82 1.24 29.56
N LEU A 136 -2.52 0.22 30.05
CA LEU A 136 -2.57 -0.13 31.47
C LEU A 136 -1.21 -0.60 31.99
N SER A 137 -0.45 -1.38 31.23
CA SER A 137 0.90 -1.78 31.62
C SER A 137 1.86 -0.58 31.64
N ASN A 138 1.76 0.32 30.67
CA ASN A 138 2.61 1.52 30.59
C ASN A 138 2.28 2.52 31.71
N ALA A 139 1.02 2.60 32.14
CA ALA A 139 0.63 3.38 33.32
C ALA A 139 1.15 2.75 34.63
N LYS A 140 1.36 1.42 34.64
CA LYS A 140 1.93 0.69 35.78
C LYS A 140 3.46 0.65 35.78
N THR A 141 4.15 1.03 34.70
CA THR A 141 5.63 1.04 34.62
C THR A 141 6.29 2.25 35.30
N ASN A 142 5.74 2.75 36.40
CA ASN A 142 6.55 3.51 37.34
C ASN A 142 6.22 3.26 38.83
N PRO A 143 6.29 2.02 39.35
CA PRO A 143 6.13 1.78 40.78
C PRO A 143 7.42 2.09 41.58
N ASN A 144 8.58 2.18 40.91
CA ASN A 144 9.90 2.37 41.51
C ASN A 144 10.66 3.60 40.94
N ALA A 145 9.98 4.55 40.29
CA ALA A 145 10.64 5.84 40.08
C ALA A 145 10.95 6.42 41.45
N THR A 146 12.23 6.64 41.71
CA THR A 146 12.63 7.54 42.77
C THR A 146 11.83 8.84 42.61
N PRO A 147 11.24 9.38 43.69
CA PRO A 147 10.56 10.66 43.65
C PRO A 147 11.42 11.65 42.87
N MET A 148 10.79 12.46 42.01
CA MET A 148 11.49 13.56 41.34
C MET A 148 12.24 14.33 42.44
N LYS A 149 13.57 14.47 42.31
CA LYS A 149 14.34 15.25 43.28
C LYS A 149 13.71 16.64 43.35
N ASP A 150 13.69 17.23 44.54
CA ASP A 150 13.15 18.57 44.75
C ASP A 150 13.72 19.54 43.71
N GLU A 151 12.85 20.39 43.17
CA GLU A 151 13.27 21.43 42.24
C GLU A 151 14.26 22.36 42.94
N ILE A 152 15.50 22.38 42.45
CA ILE A 152 16.50 23.31 42.96
C ILE A 152 16.18 24.71 42.43
N GLN A 153 16.33 25.71 43.28
CA GLN A 153 16.23 27.10 42.84
C GLN A 153 17.50 27.48 42.07
N PHE A 154 17.42 28.53 41.25
CA PHE A 154 18.56 29.04 40.47
C PHE A 154 19.80 29.31 41.35
N ASP A 155 19.60 29.81 42.57
CA ASP A 155 20.66 30.09 43.54
C ASP A 155 21.39 28.83 44.02
N ASP A 156 20.74 27.65 43.99
CA ASP A 156 21.37 26.39 44.37
C ASP A 156 22.17 25.81 43.20
N PHE A 157 21.75 26.05 41.96
CA PHE A 157 22.52 25.70 40.76
C PHE A 157 23.85 26.47 40.68
N THR A 158 23.85 27.76 41.00
CA THR A 158 25.07 28.59 40.93
C THR A 158 26.16 28.20 41.92
N LYS A 159 25.81 27.51 43.01
CA LYS A 159 26.76 27.02 44.03
C LYS A 159 27.46 25.72 43.63
N ILE A 160 26.99 25.04 42.59
CA ILE A 160 27.57 23.77 42.14
C ILE A 160 28.78 24.08 41.25
N ASP A 161 29.98 23.68 41.69
CA ASP A 161 31.19 23.73 40.87
C ASP A 161 31.31 22.43 40.06
N LEU A 162 31.11 22.53 38.74
CA LEU A 162 31.09 21.39 37.80
C LEU A 162 32.46 21.14 37.13
N ARG A 163 33.55 21.65 37.69
CA ARG A 163 34.89 21.35 37.19
C ARG A 163 35.32 19.95 37.65
N THR A 164 35.48 19.03 36.69
CA THR A 164 36.10 17.71 36.88
C THR A 164 37.61 17.80 37.06
#